data_AF-A0AAT9PBS6-F1
#
_entry.id   AF-A0AAT9PBS6-F1
#
_cell.length_a   1.000
_cell.length_b   1.000
_cell.length_c   1.000
_cell.angle_alpha   90.00
_cell.angle_beta   90.00
_cell.angle_gamma   90.00
#
_symmetry.space_group_name_H-M   'P 1'
#
loop_
_entity.id
_entity.type
_entity.pdbx_description
1 polymer ?
#
loop_
_entity_poly.entity_id
_entity_poly.type
_entity_poly.pdbx_seq_one_letter_code
_entity_poly.pdbx_strand_id
1 'polypeptide(L)'
;MNKVLLNRFGTSPRLQLSCGDWLQHGMHAKTVKFDIGQGGEAPQVNWEDRSAAIALIKHGPAKALASLLLWGSNEHWNWSDDFDEVVRYLTSGMLQRCDADDRQAPKGCSHSRAELACLMARMTLHFELYNLWGLYSLEGQLLFSGVKVPANTYRQVWKKYQDGMLDDIQSLVWDIEKAVIGYREWLCD
;
A
#
# COMPACT_ATOMS: atom_id res chain seq x y z
N MET A 1 14.90 7.44 -10.31
CA MET A 1 14.06 7.93 -9.16
C MET A 1 14.87 8.87 -8.25
N ASN A 2 14.30 9.91 -7.63
CA ASN A 2 15.04 10.80 -6.70
C ASN A 2 15.32 10.06 -5.37
N LYS A 3 16.57 10.05 -4.87
CA LYS A 3 16.98 9.29 -3.66
C LYS A 3 16.14 9.60 -2.42
N VAL A 4 15.60 10.81 -2.34
CA VAL A 4 14.73 11.26 -1.23
C VAL A 4 13.38 10.51 -1.22
N LEU A 5 12.83 10.15 -2.38
CA LEU A 5 11.57 9.41 -2.46
C LEU A 5 11.74 7.94 -2.09
N LEU A 6 12.84 7.31 -2.53
CA LEU A 6 13.18 5.92 -2.20
C LEU A 6 13.25 5.71 -0.68
N ASN A 7 13.87 6.65 0.05
CA ASN A 7 14.01 6.56 1.51
C ASN A 7 12.68 6.71 2.28
N ARG A 8 11.58 7.08 1.61
CA ARG A 8 10.26 7.27 2.25
C ARG A 8 9.28 6.17 1.90
N PHE A 9 9.64 5.26 1.00
CA PHE A 9 8.78 4.14 0.62
C PHE A 9 8.46 3.24 1.82
N GLY A 10 7.19 2.91 2.02
CA GLY A 10 6.72 2.06 3.14
C GLY A 10 6.86 2.67 4.53
N THR A 11 7.26 3.95 4.65
CA THR A 11 7.49 4.60 5.96
C THR A 11 6.23 5.15 6.61
N SER A 12 5.08 5.11 5.93
CA SER A 12 3.83 5.61 6.50
C SER A 12 3.43 4.79 7.73
N PRO A 13 3.01 5.41 8.85
CA PRO A 13 2.60 4.70 10.05
C PRO A 13 1.53 3.63 9.82
N ARG A 14 0.61 3.81 8.86
CA ARG A 14 -0.42 2.81 8.56
C ARG A 14 0.09 1.59 7.80
N LEU A 15 1.25 1.72 7.15
CA LEU A 15 1.90 0.64 6.42
C LEU A 15 2.93 -0.09 7.29
N GLN A 16 3.17 0.38 8.52
CA GLN A 16 4.05 -0.30 9.45
C GLN A 16 3.38 -1.59 9.90
N LEU A 17 3.99 -2.70 9.52
CA LEU A 17 3.64 -4.01 10.01
C LEU A 17 4.33 -4.20 11.35
N SER A 18 3.61 -4.70 12.35
CA SER A 18 4.16 -5.11 13.65
C SER A 18 5.17 -6.25 13.49
N CYS A 19 4.99 -7.06 12.43
CA CYS A 19 5.95 -8.05 11.95
C CYS A 19 6.89 -7.51 10.84
N GLY A 20 6.94 -6.18 10.66
CA GLY A 20 7.70 -5.50 9.61
C GLY A 20 9.19 -5.81 9.70
N ASP A 21 9.77 -5.89 10.90
CA ASP A 21 11.15 -6.31 11.09
C ASP A 21 11.39 -7.74 10.61
N TRP A 22 10.43 -8.65 10.78
CA TRP A 22 10.50 -10.03 10.30
C TRP A 22 10.41 -10.10 8.75
N LEU A 23 9.64 -9.20 8.13
CA LEU A 23 9.56 -9.07 6.68
C LEU A 23 10.78 -8.34 6.07
N GLN A 24 11.34 -7.34 6.78
CA GLN A 24 12.39 -6.43 6.29
C GLN A 24 13.82 -6.89 6.64
N HIS A 25 14.05 -7.66 7.72
CA HIS A 25 15.38 -8.18 8.09
C HIS A 25 15.90 -9.14 7.01
N GLY A 26 16.66 -8.61 6.04
CA GLY A 26 17.26 -9.37 4.92
C GLY A 26 17.24 -8.63 3.58
N MET A 27 16.65 -7.44 3.50
CA MET A 27 16.71 -6.60 2.29
C MET A 27 18.07 -5.91 2.08
N HIS A 28 18.93 -5.88 3.10
CA HIS A 28 20.35 -5.65 2.89
C HIS A 28 20.99 -6.98 2.48
N ALA A 29 21.53 -7.01 1.26
CA ALA A 29 22.43 -8.07 0.82
C ALA A 29 23.47 -8.31 1.92
N LYS A 30 23.31 -9.38 2.70
CA LYS A 30 24.39 -9.83 3.54
C LYS A 30 25.44 -10.37 2.60
N THR A 31 26.55 -9.64 2.48
CA THR A 31 27.84 -10.19 2.09
C THR A 31 27.99 -11.51 2.84
N VAL A 32 28.05 -12.61 2.11
CA VAL A 32 28.07 -13.96 2.67
C VAL A 32 29.27 -14.05 3.62
N LYS A 33 29.02 -14.04 4.93
CA LYS A 33 30.00 -14.49 5.92
C LYS A 33 29.69 -15.96 6.19
N PHE A 34 30.45 -16.83 5.53
CA PHE A 34 30.55 -18.22 5.91
C PHE A 34 31.26 -18.28 7.26
N ASP A 35 30.52 -18.20 8.36
CA ASP A 35 31.03 -18.64 9.67
C ASP A 35 30.51 -20.04 9.94
N ILE A 36 31.45 -20.98 9.90
CA ILE A 36 31.29 -22.37 10.31
C ILE A 36 31.40 -22.38 11.83
N GLY A 37 30.28 -22.57 12.55
CA GLY A 37 30.33 -23.01 13.94
C GLY A 37 29.26 -22.43 14.87
N GLN A 38 28.69 -23.35 15.67
CA GLN A 38 27.90 -23.14 16.89
C GLN A 38 26.42 -22.73 16.76
N GLY A 39 25.55 -23.75 16.83
CA GLY A 39 24.51 -23.84 17.86
C GLY A 39 23.32 -22.87 17.78
N GLY A 40 22.21 -23.37 17.24
CA GLY A 40 20.86 -22.98 17.68
C GLY A 40 20.45 -21.52 17.47
N GLU A 41 20.71 -20.94 16.30
CA GLU A 41 20.05 -19.70 15.90
C GLU A 41 18.63 -20.00 15.39
N ALA A 42 17.65 -19.17 15.79
CA ALA A 42 16.31 -19.19 15.22
C ALA A 42 16.39 -19.21 13.68
N PRO A 43 15.53 -19.96 12.97
CA PRO A 43 15.66 -20.15 11.53
C PRO A 43 15.80 -18.78 10.86
N GLN A 44 16.92 -18.58 10.15
CA GLN A 44 17.15 -17.35 9.40
C GLN A 44 16.04 -17.26 8.35
N VAL A 45 15.16 -16.26 8.49
CA VAL A 45 14.02 -16.04 7.61
C VAL A 45 14.53 -15.78 6.19
N ASN A 46 14.47 -16.79 5.34
CA ASN A 46 14.93 -16.69 3.96
C ASN A 46 13.88 -16.02 3.07
N TRP A 47 14.29 -15.59 1.88
CA TRP A 47 13.37 -14.97 0.91
C TRP A 47 12.24 -15.93 0.47
N GLU A 48 12.48 -17.24 0.56
CA GLU A 48 11.51 -18.30 0.30
C GLU A 48 10.37 -18.29 1.34
N ASP A 49 10.68 -18.14 2.63
CA ASP A 49 9.68 -18.04 3.70
C ASP A 49 8.77 -16.82 3.55
N ARG A 50 9.32 -15.72 3.04
CA ARG A 50 8.56 -14.49 2.78
C ARG A 50 7.63 -14.66 1.58
N SER A 51 8.15 -15.29 0.53
CA SER A 51 7.36 -15.63 -0.66
C SER A 51 6.24 -16.61 -0.31
N ALA A 52 6.51 -17.57 0.58
CA ALA A 52 5.52 -18.50 1.12
C ALA A 52 4.46 -17.80 1.97
N ALA A 53 4.85 -16.90 2.88
CA ALA A 53 3.93 -16.11 3.69
C ALA A 53 3.00 -15.25 2.82
N ILE A 54 3.53 -14.59 1.78
CA ILE A 54 2.72 -13.83 0.81
C ILE A 54 1.84 -14.77 -0.02
N ALA A 55 2.33 -15.93 -0.42
CA ALA A 55 1.55 -16.91 -1.18
C ALA A 55 0.34 -17.45 -0.39
N LEU A 56 0.43 -17.51 0.93
CA LEU A 56 -0.66 -17.93 1.82
C LEU A 56 -1.75 -16.87 2.02
N ILE A 57 -1.51 -15.61 1.66
CA ILE A 57 -2.53 -14.57 1.69
C ILE A 57 -3.60 -14.88 0.64
N LYS A 58 -4.79 -15.27 1.09
CA LYS A 58 -5.93 -15.62 0.22
C LYS A 58 -6.61 -14.40 -0.40
N HIS A 59 -6.54 -13.25 0.27
CA HIS A 59 -7.15 -12.01 -0.19
C HIS A 59 -6.25 -11.34 -1.24
N GLY A 60 -6.68 -11.34 -2.51
CA GLY A 60 -5.90 -10.85 -3.64
C GLY A 60 -5.33 -9.42 -3.46
N PRO A 61 -6.15 -8.42 -3.10
CA PRO A 61 -5.67 -7.06 -2.81
C PRO A 61 -4.66 -6.97 -1.67
N ALA A 62 -4.82 -7.77 -0.61
CA ALA A 62 -3.85 -7.81 0.50
C ALA A 62 -2.52 -8.44 0.04
N LYS A 63 -2.58 -9.48 -0.80
CA LYS A 63 -1.41 -10.13 -1.39
C LYS A 63 -0.64 -9.18 -2.32
N ALA A 64 -1.38 -8.42 -3.14
CA ALA A 64 -0.81 -7.40 -4.00
C ALA A 64 -0.15 -6.29 -3.18
N LEU A 65 -0.82 -5.79 -2.12
CA LEU A 65 -0.22 -4.80 -1.22
C LEU A 65 1.03 -5.32 -0.51
N ALA A 66 1.04 -6.57 -0.04
CA ALA A 66 2.23 -7.20 0.55
C ALA A 66 3.39 -7.29 -0.45
N SER A 67 3.08 -7.64 -1.71
CA SER A 67 4.06 -7.71 -2.79
C SER A 67 4.65 -6.34 -3.10
N LEU A 68 3.82 -5.28 -3.13
CA LEU A 68 4.28 -3.90 -3.27
C LEU A 68 5.19 -3.47 -2.11
N LEU A 69 4.84 -3.78 -0.87
CA LEU A 69 5.65 -3.40 0.28
C LEU A 69 7.01 -4.12 0.30
N LEU A 70 7.07 -5.36 -0.17
CA LEU A 70 8.30 -6.16 -0.19
C LEU A 70 9.20 -5.84 -1.40
N TRP A 71 8.62 -5.67 -2.58
CA TRP A 71 9.36 -5.56 -3.86
C TRP A 71 9.29 -4.18 -4.52
N GLY A 72 8.45 -3.27 -4.02
CA GLY A 72 8.13 -1.98 -4.66
C GLY A 72 9.21 -0.89 -4.57
N SER A 73 10.41 -1.20 -4.08
CA SER A 73 11.54 -0.27 -4.11
C SER A 73 12.19 -0.13 -5.50
N ASN A 74 11.79 -0.95 -6.48
CA ASN A 74 12.30 -0.90 -7.86
C ASN A 74 11.63 0.21 -8.69
N GLU A 75 12.29 0.73 -9.73
CA GLU A 75 11.86 1.92 -10.50
C GLU A 75 10.53 1.77 -11.27
N HIS A 76 9.98 0.56 -11.41
CA HIS A 76 8.77 0.23 -12.18
C HIS A 76 7.56 -0.24 -11.34
N TRP A 77 7.59 -0.07 -10.02
CA TRP A 77 6.54 -0.55 -9.10
C TRP A 77 5.13 -0.02 -9.42
N ASN A 78 5.01 1.19 -9.97
CA ASN A 78 3.75 1.85 -10.30
C ASN A 78 3.06 1.32 -11.57
N TRP A 79 3.73 0.43 -12.30
CA TRP A 79 3.23 -0.31 -13.49
C TRP A 79 3.11 -1.81 -13.22
N SER A 80 3.20 -2.22 -11.95
CA SER A 80 2.96 -3.61 -11.59
C SER A 80 1.46 -3.91 -11.58
N ASP A 81 1.11 -5.13 -11.97
CA ASP A 81 -0.25 -5.64 -11.83
C ASP A 81 -0.73 -5.56 -10.37
N ASP A 82 0.19 -5.69 -9.40
CA ASP A 82 -0.09 -5.53 -7.97
C ASP A 82 -0.54 -4.10 -7.61
N PHE A 83 0.05 -3.07 -8.20
CA PHE A 83 -0.39 -1.69 -7.98
C PHE A 83 -1.81 -1.48 -8.50
N ASP A 84 -2.08 -1.95 -9.72
CA ASP A 84 -3.39 -1.82 -10.34
C ASP A 84 -4.46 -2.66 -9.62
N GLU A 85 -4.10 -3.82 -9.06
CA GLU A 85 -4.97 -4.65 -8.21
C GLU A 85 -5.46 -3.87 -6.97
N VAL A 86 -4.55 -3.25 -6.22
CA VAL A 86 -4.90 -2.47 -5.03
C VAL A 86 -5.69 -1.22 -5.43
N VAL A 87 -5.31 -0.53 -6.50
CA VAL A 87 -6.06 0.63 -7.02
C VAL A 87 -7.48 0.23 -7.39
N ARG A 88 -7.68 -0.91 -8.06
CA ARG A 88 -8.99 -1.40 -8.45
C ARG A 88 -9.85 -1.73 -7.23
N TYR A 89 -9.26 -2.35 -6.20
CA TYR A 89 -9.94 -2.60 -4.92
C TYR A 89 -10.42 -1.30 -4.26
N LEU A 90 -9.54 -0.31 -4.12
CA LEU A 90 -9.86 0.99 -3.53
C LEU A 90 -10.89 1.77 -4.36
N THR A 91 -10.79 1.71 -5.69
CA THR A 91 -11.73 2.33 -6.61
C THR A 91 -13.13 1.74 -6.43
N SER A 92 -13.23 0.41 -6.37
CA SER A 92 -14.50 -0.29 -6.13
C SER A 92 -15.09 0.07 -4.77
N GLY A 93 -14.29 0.10 -3.71
CA GLY A 93 -14.74 0.49 -2.37
C GLY A 93 -15.27 1.93 -2.32
N MET A 94 -14.58 2.87 -2.98
CA MET A 94 -15.09 4.24 -3.09
C MET A 94 -16.38 4.32 -3.88
N LEU A 95 -16.52 3.59 -4.99
CA LEU A 95 -17.76 3.60 -5.78
C LEU A 95 -18.94 3.06 -4.97
N GLN A 96 -18.75 1.99 -4.20
CA GLN A 96 -19.77 1.46 -3.30
C GLN A 96 -20.19 2.49 -2.25
N ARG A 97 -19.24 3.22 -1.63
CA ARG A 97 -19.55 4.32 -0.71
C ARG A 97 -20.29 5.46 -1.40
N CYS A 98 -19.90 5.80 -2.63
CA CYS A 98 -20.60 6.81 -3.41
C CYS A 98 -22.04 6.40 -3.70
N ASP A 99 -22.28 5.14 -4.07
CA ASP A 99 -23.62 4.60 -4.33
C ASP A 99 -24.48 4.61 -3.06
N ALA A 100 -23.92 4.23 -1.91
CA ALA A 100 -24.61 4.31 -0.63
C ALA A 100 -25.03 5.74 -0.24
N ASP A 101 -24.24 6.73 -0.65
CA ASP A 101 -24.49 8.16 -0.38
C ASP A 101 -25.29 8.87 -1.50
N ASP A 102 -25.80 8.13 -2.50
CA ASP A 102 -26.39 8.64 -3.75
C ASP A 102 -25.53 9.76 -4.40
N ARG A 103 -24.21 9.57 -4.37
CA ARG A 103 -23.24 10.57 -4.79
C ARG A 103 -23.01 10.50 -6.30
N GLN A 104 -23.30 11.64 -6.93
CA GLN A 104 -23.02 11.89 -8.34
C GLN A 104 -21.62 12.49 -8.56
N ALA A 105 -21.15 12.44 -9.80
CA ALA A 105 -19.89 13.07 -10.21
C ALA A 105 -19.89 14.59 -9.88
N PRO A 106 -18.72 15.19 -9.56
CA PRO A 106 -18.66 16.62 -9.26
C PRO A 106 -19.12 17.47 -10.46
N LYS A 107 -20.05 18.40 -10.22
CA LYS A 107 -20.49 19.34 -11.24
C LYS A 107 -19.32 20.24 -11.65
N GLY A 108 -19.01 20.28 -12.96
CA GLY A 108 -17.95 21.12 -13.51
C GLY A 108 -16.55 20.49 -13.53
N CYS A 109 -16.40 19.20 -13.17
CA CYS A 109 -15.17 18.46 -13.46
C CYS A 109 -15.30 17.68 -14.78
N SER A 110 -14.18 17.50 -15.48
CA SER A 110 -14.13 16.72 -16.74
C SER A 110 -14.12 15.20 -16.52
N HIS A 111 -14.12 14.74 -15.27
CA HIS A 111 -13.98 13.33 -14.93
C HIS A 111 -15.33 12.69 -14.64
N SER A 112 -15.54 11.49 -15.18
CA SER A 112 -16.60 10.61 -14.72
C SER A 112 -16.37 10.21 -13.26
N ARG A 113 -17.43 9.72 -12.61
CA ARG A 113 -17.36 9.22 -11.23
C ARG A 113 -16.32 8.10 -11.06
N ALA A 114 -16.26 7.18 -12.03
CA ALA A 114 -15.31 6.08 -12.03
C ALA A 114 -13.86 6.55 -12.23
N GLU A 115 -13.63 7.48 -13.16
CA GLU A 115 -12.30 8.07 -13.37
C GLU A 115 -11.83 8.84 -12.12
N LEU A 116 -12.71 9.62 -11.50
CA LEU A 116 -12.38 10.32 -10.26
C LEU A 116 -12.01 9.34 -9.15
N ALA A 117 -12.79 8.26 -8.98
CA ALA A 117 -12.50 7.23 -7.99
C ALA A 117 -11.14 6.55 -8.25
N CYS A 118 -10.83 6.24 -9.51
CA CYS A 118 -9.54 5.67 -9.90
C CYS A 118 -8.38 6.64 -9.63
N LEU A 119 -8.50 7.92 -10.00
CA LEU A 119 -7.47 8.93 -9.73
C LEU A 119 -7.26 9.14 -8.22
N MET A 120 -8.34 9.16 -7.43
CA MET A 120 -8.27 9.24 -5.97
C MET A 120 -7.63 8.00 -5.35
N ALA A 121 -7.93 6.80 -5.86
CA ALA A 121 -7.30 5.56 -5.40
C ALA A 121 -5.80 5.56 -5.68
N ARG A 122 -5.38 5.93 -6.91
CA ARG A 122 -3.97 6.06 -7.29
C ARG A 122 -3.24 7.09 -6.44
N MET A 123 -3.87 8.25 -6.20
CA MET A 123 -3.33 9.28 -5.31
C MET A 123 -3.14 8.72 -3.91
N THR A 124 -4.19 8.14 -3.33
CA THR A 124 -4.18 7.67 -1.94
C THR A 124 -3.11 6.61 -1.74
N LEU A 125 -3.05 5.61 -2.62
CA LEU A 125 -2.05 4.56 -2.55
C LEU A 125 -0.62 5.10 -2.74
N HIS A 126 -0.39 5.97 -3.72
CA HIS A 126 0.95 6.54 -3.96
C HIS A 126 1.42 7.41 -2.79
N PHE A 127 0.55 8.27 -2.27
CA PHE A 127 0.86 9.16 -1.16
C PHE A 127 1.10 8.38 0.14
N GLU A 128 0.36 7.29 0.34
CA GLU A 128 0.56 6.41 1.49
C GLU A 128 1.89 5.66 1.37
N LEU A 129 2.18 5.06 0.20
CA LEU A 129 3.43 4.34 -0.03
C LEU A 129 4.67 5.22 0.17
N TYR A 130 4.65 6.48 -0.28
CA TYR A 130 5.80 7.40 -0.16
C TYR A 130 5.71 8.37 1.02
N ASN A 131 4.71 8.22 1.89
CA ASN A 131 4.44 9.08 3.04
C ASN A 131 4.40 10.58 2.67
N LEU A 132 3.81 10.93 1.53
CA LEU A 132 3.88 12.27 0.93
C LEU A 132 2.87 13.27 1.51
N TRP A 133 1.95 12.82 2.37
CA TRP A 133 0.84 13.62 2.91
C TRP A 133 1.27 14.92 3.58
N GLY A 134 2.42 14.93 4.28
CA GLY A 134 2.95 16.12 4.93
C GLY A 134 3.80 17.03 4.04
N LEU A 135 4.16 16.59 2.82
CA LEU A 135 5.02 17.35 1.91
C LEU A 135 4.23 18.20 0.91
N TYR A 136 3.03 17.78 0.55
CA TYR A 136 2.21 18.46 -0.44
C TYR A 136 0.98 19.09 0.22
N SER A 137 0.68 20.34 -0.14
CA SER A 137 -0.63 20.93 0.13
C SER A 137 -1.73 20.15 -0.60
N LEU A 138 -2.99 20.28 -0.16
CA LEU A 138 -4.11 19.62 -0.82
C LEU A 138 -4.17 19.95 -2.32
N GLU A 139 -3.92 21.21 -2.70
CA GLU A 139 -3.84 21.61 -4.11
C GLU A 139 -2.72 20.90 -4.86
N GLY A 140 -1.54 20.77 -4.23
CA GLY A 140 -0.42 20.03 -4.79
C GLY A 140 -0.72 18.53 -4.97
N GLN A 141 -1.43 17.92 -4.02
CA GLN A 141 -1.85 16.52 -4.08
C GLN A 141 -2.78 16.27 -5.27
N LEU A 142 -3.78 17.14 -5.44
CA LEU A 142 -4.76 17.05 -6.52
C LEU A 142 -4.12 17.31 -7.89
N LEU A 143 -3.25 18.32 -7.99
CA LEU A 143 -2.53 18.64 -9.21
C LEU A 143 -1.60 17.50 -9.64
N PHE A 144 -0.81 16.97 -8.71
CA PHE A 144 0.09 15.85 -8.96
C PHE A 144 -0.65 14.61 -9.47
N SER A 145 -1.85 14.37 -8.93
CA SER A 145 -2.65 13.19 -9.25
C SER A 145 -3.60 13.39 -10.43
N GLY A 146 -3.58 14.56 -11.07
CA GLY A 146 -4.45 14.89 -12.19
C GLY A 146 -5.94 15.03 -11.82
N VAL A 147 -6.26 15.17 -10.53
CA VAL A 147 -7.64 15.31 -10.04
C VAL A 147 -8.10 16.76 -10.27
N LYS A 148 -8.94 16.97 -11.28
CA LYS A 148 -9.49 18.30 -11.62
C LYS A 148 -10.71 18.67 -10.78
N VAL A 149 -10.59 18.60 -9.45
CA VAL A 149 -11.62 19.03 -8.50
C VAL A 149 -11.09 20.23 -7.71
N PRO A 150 -11.85 21.32 -7.55
CA PRO A 150 -11.43 22.44 -6.70
C PRO A 150 -11.12 21.97 -5.27
N ALA A 151 -10.01 22.42 -4.70
CA ALA A 151 -9.54 21.93 -3.39
C ALA A 151 -10.56 22.10 -2.27
N ASN A 152 -11.37 23.18 -2.30
CA ASN A 152 -12.44 23.38 -1.33
C ASN A 152 -13.55 22.33 -1.47
N THR A 153 -14.01 22.08 -2.70
CA THR A 153 -15.00 21.02 -3.00
C THR A 153 -14.46 19.65 -2.61
N TYR A 154 -13.18 19.39 -2.90
CA TYR A 154 -12.54 18.15 -2.51
C TYR A 154 -12.56 17.97 -0.98
N ARG A 155 -12.12 18.98 -0.24
CA ARG A 155 -12.10 18.96 1.23
C ARG A 155 -13.48 18.71 1.83
N GLN A 156 -14.51 19.36 1.30
CA GLN A 156 -15.87 19.31 1.86
C GLN A 156 -16.64 18.04 1.50
N VAL A 157 -16.42 17.51 0.28
CA VAL A 157 -17.26 16.44 -0.28
C VAL A 157 -16.51 15.13 -0.45
N TRP A 158 -15.27 15.20 -0.95
CA TRP A 158 -14.54 14.02 -1.42
C TRP A 158 -13.54 13.47 -0.40
N LYS A 159 -13.11 14.30 0.56
CA LYS A 159 -12.14 13.93 1.60
C LYS A 159 -12.57 12.70 2.40
N LYS A 160 -13.86 12.58 2.73
CA LYS A 160 -14.39 11.40 3.45
C LYS A 160 -14.20 10.08 2.70
N TYR A 161 -14.24 10.09 1.36
CA TYR A 161 -14.01 8.88 0.57
C TYR A 161 -12.51 8.55 0.49
N GLN A 162 -11.65 9.57 0.45
CA GLN A 162 -10.20 9.39 0.59
C GLN A 162 -9.86 8.79 1.97
N ASP A 163 -10.50 9.27 3.03
CA ASP A 163 -10.31 8.72 4.38
C ASP A 163 -10.79 7.26 4.44
N GLY A 164 -11.93 6.94 3.83
CA GLY A 164 -12.38 5.55 3.68
C GLY A 164 -11.40 4.66 2.90
N MET A 165 -10.72 5.18 1.88
CA MET A 165 -9.66 4.43 1.19
C MET A 165 -8.44 4.21 2.09
N LEU A 166 -8.09 5.15 2.96
CA LEU A 166 -7.01 4.97 3.93
C LEU A 166 -7.37 3.87 4.94
N ASP A 167 -8.63 3.82 5.38
CA ASP A 167 -9.15 2.75 6.24
C ASP A 167 -9.13 1.38 5.53
N ASP A 168 -9.44 1.36 4.22
CA ASP A 168 -9.32 0.15 3.40
C ASP A 168 -7.87 -0.33 3.31
N ILE A 169 -6.90 0.57 3.09
CA ILE A 169 -5.48 0.23 3.10
C ILE A 169 -5.07 -0.33 4.46
N GLN A 170 -5.48 0.31 5.57
CA GLN A 170 -5.19 -0.19 6.92
C GLN A 170 -5.77 -1.60 7.15
N SER A 171 -6.95 -1.86 6.60
CA SER A 171 -7.58 -3.18 6.66
C SER A 171 -6.80 -4.23 5.88
N LEU A 172 -6.29 -3.88 4.69
CA LEU A 172 -5.40 -4.76 3.92
C LEU A 172 -4.10 -5.04 4.70
N VAL A 173 -3.53 -4.05 5.37
CA VAL A 173 -2.34 -4.23 6.23
C VAL A 173 -2.62 -5.22 7.35
N TRP A 174 -3.78 -5.12 8.03
CA TRP A 174 -4.17 -6.10 9.04
C TRP A 174 -4.35 -7.52 8.48
N ASP A 175 -4.87 -7.67 7.27
CA ASP A 175 -4.96 -8.98 6.61
C ASP A 175 -3.57 -9.59 6.36
N ILE A 176 -2.60 -8.76 5.96
CA ILE A 176 -1.20 -9.16 5.79
C ILE A 176 -0.60 -9.60 7.12
N GLU A 177 -0.79 -8.81 8.19
CA GLU A 177 -0.28 -9.16 9.52
C GLU A 177 -0.83 -10.50 10.01
N LYS A 178 -2.15 -10.71 9.90
CA LYS A 178 -2.79 -11.98 10.29
C LYS A 178 -2.22 -13.17 9.52
N ALA A 179 -2.00 -13.02 8.22
CA ALA A 179 -1.44 -14.09 7.40
C ALA A 179 0.00 -14.43 7.79
N VAL A 180 0.83 -13.41 8.06
CA VAL A 180 2.21 -13.59 8.50
C VAL A 180 2.28 -14.23 9.90
N ILE A 181 1.42 -13.79 10.83
CA ILE A 181 1.34 -14.41 12.17
C ILE A 181 0.95 -15.89 12.04
N GLY A 182 -0.10 -16.21 11.26
CA GLY A 182 -0.52 -17.58 11.06
C GLY A 182 0.56 -18.47 10.42
N TYR A 183 1.36 -17.93 9.48
CA TYR A 183 2.50 -18.65 8.93
C TYR A 183 3.60 -18.90 9.97
N ARG A 184 3.90 -17.92 10.82
CA ARG A 184 4.91 -18.06 11.87
C ARG A 184 4.51 -19.10 12.92
N GLU A 185 3.23 -19.14 13.29
CA GLU A 185 2.69 -20.17 14.18
C GLU A 185 2.86 -21.56 13.55
N TRP A 186 2.53 -21.70 12.26
CA TRP A 186 2.71 -22.96 11.53
C TRP A 186 4.17 -23.44 11.42
N LEU A 187 5.15 -22.53 11.43
CA LEU A 187 6.59 -22.89 11.41
C LEU A 187 7.15 -23.30 12.77
N CYS A 188 6.45 -22.99 13.87
CA CYS A 188 6.90 -23.31 15.23
C CYS A 188 6.27 -24.57 15.82
N ASP A 189 5.26 -25.14 15.14
CA ASP A 189 4.64 -26.44 15.42
C ASP A 189 5.29 -27.57 14.59
#